data_AF-U2PJS8-F1
#
_entry.id   AF-U2PJS8-F1
#
_cell.length_a   1.000
_cell.length_b   1.000
_cell.length_c   1.000
_cell.angle_alpha   90.00
_cell.angle_beta   90.00
_cell.angle_gamma   90.00
#
_symmetry.space_group_name_H-M   'P 1'
#
loop_
_entity.id
_entity.type
_entity.pdbx_description
1 polymer ?
#
loop_
_entity_poly.entity_id
_entity_poly.type
_entity_poly.pdbx_seq_one_letter_code
_entity_poly.pdbx_strand_id
1 'polypeptide(L)' 'CFIVDDKNMTSRAGIYAGGDAVTGAATVIQAMGAGKKAASSIHEYLSK' A
#
# COMPACT_ATOMS: atom_id res chain seq x y z
N CYS A 1 8.00 -7.45 -7.43
CA CYS A 1 7.83 -6.97 -6.04
C CYS A 1 8.15 -5.48 -6.03
N PHE A 2 7.24 -4.63 -5.53
CA PHE A 2 7.42 -3.19 -5.45
C PHE A 2 8.02 -2.79 -4.11
N ILE A 3 8.94 -1.82 -4.12
CA ILE A 3 9.40 -1.15 -2.90
C ILE A 3 8.42 -0.01 -2.61
N VAL A 4 7.91 0.01 -1.39
CA VAL A 4 6.98 1.03 -0.90
C VAL A 4 7.48 1.61 0.42
N ASP A 5 7.02 2.81 0.74
CA ASP A 5 7.22 3.44 2.03
C ASP A 5 6.21 2.96 3.08
N ASP A 6 6.25 3.53 4.28
CA ASP A 6 5.30 3.22 5.35
C ASP A 6 3.84 3.52 4.97
N LYS A 7 3.57 4.34 3.97
CA LYS A 7 2.22 4.67 3.49
C LYS A 7 1.77 3.77 2.34
N ASN A 8 2.51 2.69 2.06
CA ASN A 8 2.31 1.82 0.91
C ASN A 8 2.40 2.59 -0.43
N MET A 9 3.05 3.76 -0.45
CA MET A 9 3.32 4.51 -1.66
C MET A 9 4.62 4.02 -2.29
N THR A 10 4.60 3.81 -3.59
CA THR A 10 5.79 3.44 -4.36
C THR A 10 6.72 4.64 -4.54
N SER A 11 7.85 4.43 -5.19
CA SER A 11 8.74 5.53 -5.62
C SER A 11 8.08 6.55 -6.55
N ARG A 12 6.94 6.21 -7.17
CA ARG A 12 6.11 7.15 -7.93
C ARG A 12 4.99 7.69 -7.06
N ALA A 13 4.98 9.02 -6.90
CA ALA A 13 3.93 9.73 -6.17
C ALA A 13 2.54 9.42 -6.73
N GLY A 14 1.58 9.19 -5.83
CA GLY A 14 0.20 8.83 -6.18
C GLY A 14 -0.01 7.37 -6.62
N ILE A 15 1.04 6.55 -6.64
CA ILE A 15 0.94 5.11 -6.93
C ILE A 15 1.20 4.32 -5.65
N TYR A 16 0.27 3.43 -5.30
CA TYR A 16 0.29 2.65 -4.07
C TYR A 16 0.25 1.15 -4.37
N ALA A 17 0.90 0.36 -3.53
CA ALA A 17 0.93 -1.10 -3.64
C ALA A 17 0.93 -1.74 -2.25
N GLY A 18 0.31 -2.92 -2.10
CA GLY A 18 0.24 -3.63 -0.83
C GLY A 18 -0.01 -5.13 -1.01
N GLY A 19 0.09 -5.88 0.09
CA GLY A 19 -0.04 -7.34 0.11
C GLY A 19 1.12 -8.03 -0.62
N ASP A 20 0.84 -9.16 -1.27
CA ASP A 20 1.86 -10.00 -1.92
C ASP A 20 2.72 -9.26 -2.96
N ALA A 21 2.20 -8.17 -3.53
CA ALA A 21 2.94 -7.31 -4.46
C ALA A 21 4.17 -6.62 -3.83
N VAL A 22 4.19 -6.49 -2.50
CA VAL A 22 5.21 -5.78 -1.70
C VAL A 22 5.91 -6.71 -0.70
N THR A 23 5.15 -7.51 0.03
CA THR A 23 5.70 -8.34 1.12
C THR A 23 6.08 -9.75 0.68
N GLY A 24 5.76 -10.15 -0.57
CA GLY A 24 5.77 -11.55 -0.97
C GLY A 24 4.62 -12.32 -0.30
N ALA A 25 4.62 -13.65 -0.44
CA ALA A 25 3.54 -14.53 0.04
C ALA A 25 3.13 -14.20 1.48
N ALA A 26 1.98 -13.54 1.64
CA ALA A 26 1.45 -13.11 2.91
C ALA A 26 0.11 -13.79 3.20
N THR A 27 -0.31 -13.70 4.45
CA THR A 27 -1.64 -14.18 4.83
C THR A 27 -2.72 -13.20 4.35
N VAL A 28 -3.94 -13.70 4.14
CA VAL A 28 -5.09 -12.88 3.71
C VAL A 28 -5.28 -11.68 4.65
N ILE A 29 -5.12 -11.86 5.96
CA ILE A 29 -5.29 -10.76 6.92
C ILE A 29 -4.24 -9.65 6.75
N GLN A 30 -3.01 -10.00 6.40
CA GLN A 30 -1.94 -9.03 6.12
C GLN A 30 -2.20 -8.29 4.81
N ALA A 31 -2.65 -8.99 3.77
CA ALA A 31 -3.02 -8.37 2.50
C ALA A 31 -4.18 -7.36 2.69
N MET A 32 -5.20 -7.73 3.47
CA MET A 32 -6.32 -6.83 3.82
C MET A 32 -5.87 -5.61 4.63
N GLY A 33 -4.95 -5.80 5.59
CA GLY A 33 -4.38 -4.71 6.39
C GLY A 33 -3.58 -3.72 5.53
N ALA A 34 -2.76 -4.24 4.61
CA ALA A 34 -2.00 -3.43 3.65
C ALA A 34 -2.94 -2.65 2.70
N GLY A 35 -4.02 -3.29 2.22
CA GLY A 35 -5.03 -2.64 1.40
C GLY A 35 -5.71 -1.48 2.11
N LYS A 36 -6.13 -1.66 3.37
CA LYS A 36 -6.74 -0.60 4.19
C LYS A 36 -5.78 0.58 4.38
N LYS A 37 -4.50 0.31 4.66
CA LYS A 37 -3.48 1.35 4.83
C LYS A 37 -3.25 2.15 3.55
N ALA A 38 -3.13 1.46 2.42
CA ALA A 38 -3.00 2.10 1.10
C ALA A 38 -4.22 2.97 0.78
N ALA A 39 -5.44 2.49 1.03
CA ALA A 39 -6.67 3.25 0.82
C ALA A 39 -6.73 4.53 1.68
N SER A 40 -6.33 4.45 2.96
CA SER A 40 -6.24 5.63 3.83
C SER A 40 -5.25 6.65 3.30
N SER A 41 -4.08 6.21 2.83
CA SER A 41 -3.05 7.09 2.28
C SER A 41 -3.46 7.69 0.93
N ILE A 42 -4.19 6.96 0.08
CA ILE A 42 -4.81 7.51 -1.14
C ILE A 42 -5.83 8.59 -0.77
N HIS A 43 -6.68 8.33 0.23
CA HIS A 43 -7.67 9.30 0.67
C HIS A 43 -7.02 10.58 1.21
N GLU A 44 -6.02 10.46 2.09
CA GLU A 44 -5.25 11.61 2.58
C GLU A 44 -4.55 12.39 1.46
N TYR A 45 -4.08 11.70 0.42
CA TYR A 45 -3.43 12.33 -0.72
C TYR A 45 -4.42 13.12 -1.60
N LEU A 46 -5.64 12.62 -1.77
CA LEU A 46 -6.68 13.24 -2.58
C LEU A 46 -7.53 14.27 -1.84
N SER A 47 -7.59 14.20 -0.51
CA SER A 47 -8.35 15.14 0.33
C SER A 47 -7.53 16.37 0.76
N LYS A 48 -6.31 16.51 0.25
CA LYS A 48 -5.53 17.76 0.28
C LYS A 48 -5.76 18.56 -0.99
#